data_AF-A0A7M2WXG2-F1
#
_entry.id   AF-A0A7M2WXG2-F1
#
_cell.length_a   1.000
_cell.length_b   1.000
_cell.length_c   1.000
_cell.angle_alpha   90.00
_cell.angle_beta   90.00
_cell.angle_gamma   90.00
#
_symmetry.space_group_name_H-M   'P 1'
#
loop_
_entity.id
_entity.type
_entity.pdbx_description
1 polymer ?
#
loop_
_entity_poly.entity_id
_entity_poly.type
_entity_poly.pdbx_seq_one_letter_code
_entity_poly.pdbx_strand_id
1 'polypeptide(L)'
;MHDAYADNRQQLHDLRNSFTLPDEAIGMAMFLGGEFQGADLFDRHSTLQHFWSSLLDSYLIGFLNVQSEEAAEPSPDAIAKVLDEVTKAAWESFTPPGAGLEWRTETDAYSGSALVWNDESVIHMQVFPKSTEPAEPRGLRPRRR
;
A
#
# COMPACT_ATOMS: atom_id res chain seq x y z
N MET A 1 23.45 16.83 9.61
CA MET A 1 22.00 16.65 9.36
C MET A 1 21.60 16.86 7.89
N HIS A 2 22.43 17.44 7.01
CA HIS A 2 22.12 17.51 5.58
C HIS A 2 22.41 16.18 4.85
N ASP A 3 23.46 15.47 5.28
CA ASP A 3 23.95 14.26 4.58
C ASP A 3 23.02 13.05 4.72
N ALA A 4 22.46 12.78 5.90
CA ALA A 4 21.53 11.65 6.09
C ALA A 4 20.23 11.79 5.27
N TYR A 5 19.73 13.01 5.07
CA TYR A 5 18.56 13.23 4.20
C TYR A 5 18.91 13.15 2.71
N ALA A 6 20.13 13.51 2.32
CA ALA A 6 20.59 13.37 0.95
C ALA A 6 20.82 11.89 0.60
N ASP A 7 21.42 11.12 1.50
CA ASP A 7 21.68 9.69 1.35
C ASP A 7 20.38 8.89 1.22
N ASN A 8 19.40 9.13 2.11
CA ASN A 8 18.09 8.47 2.03
C ASN A 8 17.34 8.78 0.73
N ARG A 9 17.48 9.99 0.16
CA ARG A 9 16.86 10.33 -1.13
C ARG A 9 17.49 9.58 -2.29
N GLN A 10 18.82 9.44 -2.27
CA GLN A 10 19.53 8.70 -3.30
C GLN A 10 19.16 7.21 -3.24
N GLN A 11 19.14 6.64 -2.05
CA GLN A 11 18.72 5.24 -1.83
C GLN A 11 17.28 4.98 -2.28
N LEU A 12 16.33 5.86 -1.94
CA LEU A 12 14.95 5.74 -2.43
C LEU A 12 14.85 5.82 -3.95
N HIS A 13 15.57 6.77 -4.56
CA HIS A 13 15.59 6.93 -6.00
C HIS A 13 16.14 5.68 -6.71
N ASP A 14 17.25 5.14 -6.22
CA ASP A 14 17.90 3.98 -6.82
C ASP A 14 17.06 2.71 -6.63
N LEU A 15 16.47 2.53 -5.45
CA LEU A 15 15.57 1.42 -5.17
C LEU A 15 14.31 1.51 -6.03
N ARG A 16 13.69 2.68 -6.16
CA ARG A 16 12.53 2.89 -7.04
C ARG A 16 12.84 2.55 -8.49
N ASN A 17 14.01 2.95 -8.99
CA ASN A 17 14.41 2.67 -10.38
C ASN A 17 14.74 1.19 -10.64
N SER A 18 14.86 0.36 -9.60
CA SER A 18 14.98 -1.09 -9.75
C SER A 18 13.64 -1.77 -10.07
N PHE A 19 12.51 -1.11 -9.82
CA PHE A 19 11.18 -1.64 -10.13
C PHE A 19 10.75 -1.27 -11.55
N THR A 20 10.15 -2.23 -12.25
CA THR A 20 9.55 -2.03 -13.57
C THR A 20 8.03 -2.16 -13.45
N LEU A 21 7.29 -1.20 -14.00
CA LEU A 21 5.84 -1.27 -14.14
C LEU A 21 5.48 -2.01 -15.43
N PRO A 22 4.79 -3.16 -15.39
CA PRO A 22 4.25 -3.79 -16.59
C PRO A 22 3.17 -2.92 -17.25
N ASP A 23 3.15 -2.85 -18.58
CA ASP A 23 2.32 -1.91 -19.36
C ASP A 23 0.81 -1.94 -19.03
N GLU A 24 0.28 -3.12 -18.73
CA GLU A 24 -1.15 -3.33 -18.45
C GLU A 24 -1.43 -3.67 -16.97
N ALA A 25 -0.45 -3.46 -16.09
CA ALA A 25 -0.67 -3.65 -14.67
C ALA A 25 -1.71 -2.65 -14.14
N ILE A 26 -2.69 -3.15 -13.39
CA ILE A 26 -3.71 -2.34 -12.72
C ILE A 26 -3.48 -2.26 -11.22
N GLY A 27 -2.52 -2.99 -10.68
CA GLY A 27 -2.18 -2.95 -9.26
C GLY A 27 -0.77 -3.41 -8.96
N MET A 28 -0.40 -3.30 -7.70
CA MET A 28 0.88 -3.72 -7.14
C MET A 28 0.64 -4.32 -5.76
N ALA A 29 1.38 -5.36 -5.42
CA ALA A 29 1.48 -5.88 -4.07
C ALA A 29 2.94 -5.87 -3.63
N MET A 30 3.20 -5.38 -2.42
CA MET A 30 4.54 -5.29 -1.85
C MET A 30 4.75 -6.38 -0.82
N PHE A 31 5.89 -7.04 -0.92
CA PHE A 31 6.35 -8.06 0.02
C PHE A 31 7.74 -7.69 0.51
N LEU A 32 8.00 -7.93 1.79
CA LEU A 32 9.30 -7.73 2.42
C LEU A 32 9.62 -8.99 3.23
N GLY A 33 10.71 -9.68 2.90
CA GLY A 33 11.04 -10.94 3.57
C GLY A 33 9.99 -12.04 3.37
N GLY A 34 9.24 -12.00 2.26
CA GLY A 34 8.10 -12.91 2.02
C GLY A 34 6.79 -12.50 2.70
N GLU A 35 6.83 -11.51 3.61
CA GLU A 35 5.66 -11.02 4.32
C GLU A 35 4.94 -9.93 3.53
N PHE A 36 3.62 -10.04 3.43
CA PHE A 36 2.77 -9.06 2.76
C PHE A 36 2.79 -7.71 3.50
N GLN A 37 3.07 -6.62 2.78
CA GLN A 37 3.16 -5.27 3.35
C GLN A 37 1.98 -4.38 2.94
N GLY A 38 1.39 -4.66 1.78
CA GLY A 38 0.21 -3.97 1.29
C GLY A 38 0.02 -4.15 -0.21
N ALA A 39 -1.16 -3.81 -0.69
CA ALA A 39 -1.49 -3.82 -2.10
C ALA A 39 -2.41 -2.65 -2.46
N ASP A 40 -2.25 -2.17 -3.69
CA ASP A 40 -3.07 -1.15 -4.32
C ASP A 40 -3.52 -1.64 -5.69
N LEU A 41 -4.81 -1.49 -5.99
CA LEU A 41 -5.45 -1.83 -7.26
C LEU A 41 -6.24 -0.63 -7.77
N PHE A 42 -6.24 -0.42 -9.08
CA PHE A 42 -6.91 0.66 -9.77
C PHE A 42 -7.82 0.11 -10.89
N ASP A 43 -8.80 0.90 -11.33
CA ASP A 43 -9.69 0.53 -12.44
C ASP A 43 -8.97 0.51 -13.80
N ARG A 44 -7.86 1.24 -13.93
CA ARG A 44 -7.13 1.44 -15.20
C ARG A 44 -5.63 1.42 -15.00
N HIS A 45 -4.93 0.80 -15.94
CA HIS A 45 -3.46 0.79 -15.98
C HIS A 45 -2.88 2.22 -16.05
N SER A 46 -3.55 3.14 -16.75
CA SER A 46 -3.14 4.55 -16.81
C SER A 46 -3.16 5.26 -15.45
N THR A 47 -4.06 4.85 -14.56
CA THR A 47 -4.16 5.40 -13.20
C THR A 47 -2.99 4.91 -12.36
N LEU A 48 -2.68 3.61 -12.38
CA LEU A 48 -1.48 3.09 -11.73
C LEU A 48 -0.21 3.76 -12.28
N GLN A 49 -0.09 3.90 -13.60
CA GLN A 49 1.06 4.55 -14.23
C GLN A 49 1.25 5.99 -13.75
N HIS A 50 0.15 6.73 -13.59
CA HIS A 50 0.18 8.09 -13.06
C HIS A 50 0.74 8.14 -11.62
N PHE A 51 0.32 7.21 -10.76
CA PHE A 51 0.71 7.18 -9.35
C PHE A 51 1.97 6.35 -9.05
N TRP A 52 2.48 5.58 -10.00
CA TRP A 52 3.54 4.58 -9.82
C TRP A 52 4.70 5.07 -8.97
N SER A 53 5.17 6.26 -9.32
CA SER A 53 6.31 6.93 -8.69
C SER A 53 6.07 7.21 -7.21
N SER A 54 4.98 7.92 -6.90
CA SER A 54 4.62 8.28 -5.52
C SER A 54 4.16 7.07 -4.70
N LEU A 55 3.53 6.10 -5.36
CA LEU A 55 3.06 4.88 -4.72
C LEU A 55 4.25 4.04 -4.25
N LEU A 56 5.22 3.77 -5.13
CA LEU A 56 6.44 3.10 -4.73
C LEU A 56 7.16 3.85 -3.61
N ASP A 57 7.35 5.16 -3.75
CA ASP A 57 8.02 5.97 -2.72
C ASP A 57 7.35 5.80 -1.34
N SER A 58 6.01 5.70 -1.30
CA SER A 58 5.26 5.50 -0.05
C SER A 58 5.55 4.16 0.64
N TYR A 59 5.70 3.07 -0.12
CA TYR A 59 6.08 1.76 0.40
C TYR A 59 7.56 1.73 0.80
N LEU A 60 8.43 2.25 -0.05
CA LEU A 60 9.88 2.19 0.15
C LEU A 60 10.36 2.96 1.37
N ILE A 61 9.66 4.04 1.76
CA ILE A 61 9.95 4.76 3.01
C ILE A 61 9.92 3.83 4.22
N GLY A 62 9.01 2.85 4.25
CA GLY A 62 8.93 1.86 5.34
C GLY A 62 10.12 0.90 5.38
N PHE A 63 10.84 0.76 4.27
CA PHE A 63 11.90 -0.24 4.10
C PHE A 63 13.31 0.30 4.25
N LEU A 64 13.48 1.63 4.35
CA LEU A 64 14.79 2.28 4.45
C LEU A 64 15.66 1.81 5.63
N ASN A 65 15.07 1.27 6.70
CA ASN A 65 15.80 0.81 7.89
C ASN A 65 15.84 -0.73 8.02
N VAL A 66 15.36 -1.46 7.02
CA VAL A 66 15.29 -2.92 7.08
C VAL A 66 16.62 -3.50 6.63
N GLN A 67 17.30 -4.22 7.51
CA GLN A 67 18.46 -5.02 7.12
C GLN A 67 17.97 -6.31 6.46
N SER A 68 18.47 -6.56 5.25
CA SER A 68 18.11 -7.72 4.46
C SER A 68 18.72 -8.97 5.10
N GLU A 69 17.93 -9.75 5.85
CA GLU A 69 18.21 -11.17 5.99
C GLU A 69 17.85 -11.87 4.66
N GLU A 70 18.37 -13.08 4.42
CA GLU A 70 18.04 -13.89 3.24
C GLU A 70 16.51 -14.04 3.12
N ALA A 71 15.92 -13.23 2.25
CA ALA A 71 14.48 -13.11 2.14
C ALA A 71 13.94 -14.29 1.32
N ALA A 72 12.97 -15.01 1.90
CA ALA A 72 12.18 -15.97 1.15
C ALA A 72 11.35 -15.23 0.09
N GLU A 73 11.32 -15.75 -1.14
CA GLU A 73 10.39 -15.26 -2.15
C GLU A 73 8.95 -15.53 -1.72
N PRO A 74 8.03 -14.58 -1.90
CA PRO A 74 6.62 -14.83 -1.62
C PRO A 74 6.09 -15.96 -2.51
N SER A 75 5.19 -16.77 -1.97
CA SER A 75 4.48 -17.78 -2.76
C SER A 75 3.74 -17.10 -3.93
N PRO A 76 3.71 -17.70 -5.13
CA PRO A 76 2.97 -17.15 -6.27
C PRO A 76 1.50 -16.84 -5.97
N ASP A 77 0.89 -17.60 -5.05
CA ASP A 77 -0.53 -17.47 -4.67
C ASP A 77 -0.73 -16.57 -3.44
N ALA A 78 0.33 -15.99 -2.86
CA ALA A 78 0.26 -15.24 -1.61
C ALA A 78 -0.75 -14.07 -1.73
N ILE A 79 -0.65 -13.27 -2.80
CA ILE A 79 -1.57 -12.15 -3.03
C ILE A 79 -2.99 -12.62 -3.33
N ALA A 80 -3.17 -13.75 -4.04
CA ALA A 80 -4.49 -14.27 -4.35
C ALA A 80 -5.25 -14.66 -3.08
N LYS A 81 -4.57 -15.22 -2.07
CA LYS A 81 -5.16 -15.54 -0.76
C LYS A 81 -5.57 -14.30 0.02
N VAL A 82 -4.73 -13.26 0.03
CA VAL A 82 -5.07 -11.98 0.68
C VAL A 82 -6.32 -11.38 0.06
N LEU A 83 -6.38 -11.31 -1.27
CA LEU A 83 -7.53 -10.76 -1.98
C LEU A 83 -8.79 -11.60 -1.77
N ASP A 84 -8.69 -12.93 -1.78
CA ASP A 84 -9.81 -13.83 -1.52
C ASP A 84 -10.39 -13.66 -0.11
N GLU A 85 -9.55 -13.50 0.92
CA GLU A 85 -10.01 -13.21 2.28
C GLU A 85 -10.73 -11.85 2.36
N VAL A 86 -10.08 -10.79 1.88
CA VAL A 86 -10.58 -9.42 2.00
C VAL A 86 -11.84 -9.18 1.19
N THR A 87 -11.96 -9.79 0.00
CA THR A 87 -13.17 -9.65 -0.82
C THR A 87 -14.39 -10.41 -0.27
N LYS A 88 -14.18 -11.42 0.57
CA LYS A 88 -15.24 -12.17 1.26
C LYS A 88 -15.64 -11.56 2.61
N ALA A 89 -14.86 -10.61 3.11
CA ALA A 89 -15.14 -9.93 4.37
C ALA A 89 -16.40 -9.04 4.28
N ALA A 90 -16.90 -8.60 5.42
CA ALA A 90 -17.98 -7.61 5.46
C ALA A 90 -17.42 -6.23 5.08
N TRP A 91 -18.09 -5.56 4.15
CA TRP A 91 -17.75 -4.21 3.71
C TRP A 91 -18.85 -3.22 4.11
N GLU A 92 -18.44 -2.08 4.66
CA GLU A 92 -19.32 -0.99 5.06
C GLU A 92 -19.07 0.23 4.19
N SER A 93 -20.15 0.86 3.70
CA SER A 93 -20.10 2.04 2.84
C SER A 93 -20.23 3.34 3.65
N PHE A 94 -19.45 4.34 3.26
CA PHE A 94 -19.42 5.68 3.84
C PHE A 94 -19.49 6.71 2.70
N THR A 95 -20.22 7.81 2.93
CA THR A 95 -20.26 8.93 1.98
C THR A 95 -19.12 9.90 2.31
N PRO A 96 -18.06 9.99 1.47
CA PRO A 96 -17.00 10.96 1.67
C PRO A 96 -17.49 12.37 1.27
N PRO A 97 -16.76 13.44 1.66
CA PRO A 97 -16.99 14.79 1.15
C PRO A 97 -16.77 14.92 -0.37
N GLY A 98 -16.00 14.00 -0.96
CA GLY A 98 -15.74 13.89 -2.39
C GLY A 98 -16.82 13.10 -3.13
N ALA A 99 -16.56 12.82 -4.41
CA ALA A 99 -17.47 12.05 -5.24
C ALA A 99 -17.17 10.53 -5.15
N GLY A 100 -18.21 9.71 -5.33
CA GLY A 100 -18.16 8.26 -5.09
C GLY A 100 -18.49 7.88 -3.65
N LEU A 101 -18.39 6.58 -3.36
CA LEU A 101 -18.56 6.01 -2.03
C LEU A 101 -17.26 5.37 -1.57
N GLU A 102 -16.92 5.58 -0.31
CA GLU A 102 -15.81 4.89 0.32
C GLU A 102 -16.35 3.64 0.98
N TRP A 103 -15.79 2.49 0.66
CA TRP A 103 -16.06 1.23 1.31
C TRP A 103 -14.89 0.85 2.18
N ARG A 104 -15.14 0.31 3.36
CA ARG A 104 -14.10 -0.16 4.28
C ARG A 104 -14.41 -1.56 4.76
N THR A 105 -13.37 -2.33 5.00
CA THR A 105 -13.45 -3.64 5.61
C THR A 105 -12.34 -3.87 6.61
N GLU A 106 -12.62 -4.70 7.59
CA GLU A 106 -11.65 -5.16 8.56
C GLU A 106 -11.84 -6.66 8.78
N THR A 107 -10.75 -7.42 8.65
CA THR A 107 -10.65 -8.80 9.13
C THR A 107 -9.75 -8.85 10.37
N ASP A 108 -9.45 -10.05 10.86
CA ASP A 108 -8.46 -10.23 11.92
C ASP A 108 -7.04 -9.91 11.42
N ALA A 109 -6.75 -10.18 10.15
CA ALA A 109 -5.42 -10.03 9.56
C ALA A 109 -5.24 -8.74 8.74
N TYR A 110 -6.31 -8.19 8.17
CA TYR A 110 -6.21 -7.10 7.18
C TYR A 110 -7.18 -5.95 7.45
N SER A 111 -6.81 -4.79 6.94
CA SER A 111 -7.68 -3.64 6.76
C SER A 111 -7.70 -3.28 5.27
N GLY A 112 -8.89 -3.05 4.73
CA GLY A 112 -9.09 -2.68 3.34
C GLY A 112 -9.96 -1.45 3.19
N SER A 113 -9.72 -0.69 2.13
CA SER A 113 -10.64 0.36 1.69
C SER A 113 -10.73 0.41 0.17
N ALA A 114 -11.88 0.83 -0.33
CA ALA A 114 -12.14 0.92 -1.76
C ALA A 114 -12.97 2.17 -2.08
N LEU A 115 -12.59 2.90 -3.12
CA LEU A 115 -13.40 3.97 -3.70
C LEU A 115 -14.27 3.38 -4.80
N VAL A 116 -15.58 3.49 -4.66
CA VAL A 116 -16.57 2.96 -5.61
C VAL A 116 -17.31 4.10 -6.29
N TRP A 117 -17.44 4.01 -7.62
CA TRP A 117 -18.19 4.95 -8.44
C TRP A 117 -19.52 4.34 -8.88
N ASN A 118 -20.62 5.09 -8.70
CA ASN A 118 -21.98 4.73 -9.10
C ASN A 118 -22.42 3.31 -8.68
N ASP A 119 -21.93 2.81 -7.55
CA ASP A 119 -22.21 1.45 -7.05
C ASP A 119 -21.81 0.31 -8.01
N GLU A 120 -21.01 0.59 -9.04
CA GLU A 120 -20.68 -0.37 -10.10
C GLU A 120 -19.17 -0.64 -10.20
N SER A 121 -18.34 0.39 -10.07
CA SER A 121 -16.91 0.31 -10.40
C SER A 121 -16.03 0.63 -9.20
N VAL A 122 -15.15 -0.30 -8.84
CA VAL A 122 -14.06 -0.05 -7.89
C VAL A 122 -12.95 0.74 -8.61
N ILE A 123 -12.81 2.02 -8.26
CA ILE A 123 -11.83 2.94 -8.87
C ILE A 123 -10.44 2.74 -8.29
N HIS A 124 -10.36 2.55 -6.98
CA HIS A 124 -9.13 2.25 -6.26
C HIS A 124 -9.46 1.37 -5.07
N MET A 125 -8.64 0.38 -4.80
CA MET A 125 -8.70 -0.46 -3.61
C MET A 125 -7.31 -0.58 -3.02
N GLN A 126 -7.21 -0.45 -1.70
CA GLN A 126 -5.98 -0.66 -0.96
C GLN A 126 -6.22 -1.64 0.19
N VAL A 127 -5.24 -2.50 0.44
CA VAL A 127 -5.26 -3.52 1.49
C VAL A 127 -3.94 -3.50 2.22
N PHE A 128 -3.99 -3.49 3.56
CA PHE A 128 -2.82 -3.53 4.41
C PHE A 128 -2.99 -4.58 5.51
N PRO A 129 -1.90 -5.23 5.96
CA PRO A 129 -1.92 -5.99 7.21
C PRO A 129 -2.35 -5.10 8.37
N LYS A 130 -3.14 -5.66 9.29
CA LYS A 130 -3.33 -5.02 10.59
C LYS A 130 -2.03 -5.10 11.36
N SER A 131 -1.54 -3.95 11.84
CA SER A 131 -0.42 -3.94 12.78
C SER A 131 -0.82 -4.71 14.04
N THR A 132 -0.09 -5.78 14.34
CA THR A 132 -0.27 -6.60 15.55
C THR A 132 0.25 -5.91 16.81
N GLU A 133 0.97 -4.80 16.67
CA GLU A 133 1.40 -3.98 17.80
C GLU A 133 0.30 -2.97 18.19
N PRO A 134 -0.06 -2.86 19.48
CA PRO A 134 -0.86 -1.73 19.93
C PRO A 134 -0.13 -0.46 19.52
N ALA A 135 -0.81 0.41 18.77
CA ALA A 135 -0.25 1.68 18.34
C ALA A 135 0.28 2.42 19.58
N GLU A 136 1.60 2.41 19.79
CA GLU A 136 2.19 3.34 20.75
C GLU A 136 1.76 4.73 20.28
N PRO A 137 1.23 5.59 21.18
CA PRO A 137 0.78 6.91 20.80
C PRO A 137 1.98 7.64 20.21
N ARG A 138 2.02 7.74 18.87
CA ARG A 138 2.98 8.56 18.15
C ARG A 138 2.79 9.97 18.67
N GLY A 139 3.66 10.36 19.61
CA GLY A 139 3.53 11.62 20.33
C GLY A 139 3.31 12.75 19.34
N LEU A 140 2.15 13.40 19.46
CA LEU A 140 1.84 14.64 18.76
C LEU A 140 2.99 15.61 19.03
N ARG A 141 3.92 15.75 18.10
CA ARG A 141 4.91 16.83 18.16
C ARG A 141 4.12 18.12 17.92
N PRO A 142 4.03 19.04 18.89
CA PRO A 142 3.32 20.29 18.68
C PRO A 142 4.00 21.05 17.54
N ARG A 143 3.21 21.42 16.52
CA ARG A 143 3.62 22.39 15.50
C ARG A 143 4.03 23.67 16.21
N ARG A 144 5.34 23.94 16.28
CA ARG A 144 5.82 25.26 16.67
C ARG A 144 5.38 26.24 15.60
N ARG A 145 4.57 27.22 16.01
CA ARG A 145 4.28 28.43 15.25
C ARG A 145 5.52 29.30 15.14
#